data_AF-A0A356F6U5-F1
#
_entry.id   AF-A0A356F6U5-F1
#
_cell.length_a   1.000
_cell.length_b   1.000
_cell.length_c   1.000
_cell.angle_alpha   90.00
_cell.angle_beta   90.00
_cell.angle_gamma   90.00
#
_symmetry.space_group_name_H-M   'P 1'
#
loop_
_entity.id
_entity.type
_entity.pdbx_description
1 polymer ?
#
loop_
_entity_poly.entity_id
_entity_poly.type
_entity_poly.pdbx_seq_one_letter_code
_entity_poly.pdbx_strand_id
1 'polypeptide(L)'
;MNNIKKIGILTSGGDCAGLNAVIMAVVNAATKQGWEVYGIHDGTDGLTNRPLSYEILTEENFSSTPWPRMAGSYLGSLNTGVKES
;
A
#
# COMPACT_ATOMS: atom_id res chain seq x y z
N MET A 1 -19.08 -20.67 -1.44
CA MET A 1 -18.40 -19.68 -2.31
C MET A 1 -17.32 -19.02 -1.48
N ASN A 2 -16.06 -19.11 -1.90
CA ASN A 2 -14.98 -18.42 -1.21
C ASN A 2 -15.14 -16.92 -1.48
N ASN A 3 -15.68 -16.18 -0.52
CA ASN A 3 -15.74 -14.73 -0.61
C ASN A 3 -14.30 -14.21 -0.60
N ILE A 4 -13.83 -13.74 -1.75
CA ILE A 4 -12.54 -13.07 -1.85
C ILE A 4 -12.63 -11.80 -1.01
N LYS A 5 -11.84 -11.77 0.07
CA LYS A 5 -11.76 -10.68 1.05
C LYS A 5 -10.36 -10.08 1.02
N LYS A 6 -9.99 -9.52 -0.14
CA LYS A 6 -8.64 -9.00 -0.41
C LYS A 6 -8.72 -7.56 -0.89
N ILE A 7 -7.84 -6.70 -0.37
CA ILE A 7 -7.70 -5.31 -0.78
C ILE A 7 -6.29 -5.13 -1.36
N GLY A 8 -6.19 -4.51 -2.53
CA GLY A 8 -4.91 -3.99 -3.05
C GLY A 8 -4.82 -2.48 -2.80
N ILE A 9 -3.69 -2.01 -2.29
CA ILE A 9 -3.39 -0.59 -2.04
C ILE A 9 -2.17 -0.21 -2.85
N LEU A 10 -2.26 0.90 -3.59
CA LEU A 10 -1.12 1.55 -4.23
C LEU A 10 -1.23 3.06 -4.00
N THR A 11 -0.11 3.75 -3.99
CA THR A 11 -0.08 5.23 -3.89
C THR A 11 0.48 5.83 -5.18
N SER A 12 -0.33 6.63 -5.88
CA SER A 12 0.06 7.35 -7.09
C SER A 12 0.08 8.86 -6.85
N GLY A 13 1.06 9.57 -7.42
CA GLY A 13 1.19 11.03 -7.31
C GLY A 13 2.19 11.47 -6.23
N GLY A 14 2.16 12.76 -5.88
CA GLY A 14 3.07 13.36 -4.90
C GLY A 14 2.86 12.84 -3.48
N ASP A 15 3.96 12.57 -2.79
CA ASP A 15 3.95 12.23 -1.38
C ASP A 15 3.38 13.37 -0.54
N CYS A 16 2.34 13.08 0.24
CA CYS A 16 1.69 14.01 1.16
C CYS A 16 1.76 13.48 2.59
N ALA A 17 1.86 14.39 3.56
CA ALA A 17 1.77 14.04 4.96
C ALA A 17 0.42 13.37 5.25
N GLY A 18 0.46 12.13 5.73
CA GLY A 18 -0.74 11.36 6.13
C GLY A 18 -1.08 10.16 5.25
N LEU A 19 -0.43 9.95 4.10
CA LEU A 19 -0.66 8.75 3.27
C LEU A 19 -0.40 7.46 4.08
N ASN A 20 0.69 7.41 4.85
CA ASN A 20 0.99 6.27 5.71
C ASN A 20 -0.07 6.03 6.79
N ALA A 21 -0.67 7.10 7.33
CA ALA A 21 -1.74 6.99 8.30
C ALA A 21 -3.03 6.41 7.67
N VAL A 22 -3.31 6.78 6.41
CA VAL A 22 -4.44 6.22 5.65
C VAL A 22 -4.21 4.74 5.37
N ILE A 23 -3.02 4.34 4.90
CA ILE A 23 -2.68 2.94 4.64
C ILE A 23 -2.86 2.12 5.92
N MET A 24 -2.31 2.60 7.05
CA MET A 24 -2.46 1.96 8.36
C MET A 24 -3.93 1.83 8.78
N ALA A 25 -4.76 2.86 8.57
CA ALA A 25 -6.17 2.81 8.91
C ALA A 25 -6.93 1.75 8.10
N VAL A 26 -6.62 1.59 6.81
CA VAL A 26 -7.20 0.54 5.96
C VAL A 26 -6.76 -0.84 6.44
N VAL A 27 -5.48 -1.03 6.73
CA VAL A 27 -4.94 -2.31 7.25
C VAL A 27 -5.63 -2.69 8.55
N ASN A 28 -5.73 -1.77 9.52
CA ASN A 28 -6.42 -2.02 10.78
C ASN A 28 -7.90 -2.37 10.60
N ALA A 29 -8.60 -1.71 9.68
CA ALA A 29 -10.00 -2.01 9.40
C ALA A 29 -10.19 -3.38 8.72
N ALA A 30 -9.32 -3.71 7.78
CA ALA A 30 -9.32 -4.98 7.06
C ALA A 30 -9.01 -6.17 7.99
N THR A 31 -8.00 -6.04 8.85
CA THR A 31 -7.64 -7.06 9.83
C THR A 31 -8.82 -7.38 10.75
N LYS A 32 -9.53 -6.36 11.26
CA LYS A 32 -10.75 -6.54 12.08
C LYS A 32 -11.87 -7.30 11.38
N GLN A 33 -11.91 -7.27 10.05
CA GLN A 33 -12.89 -7.98 9.22
C GLN A 33 -12.39 -9.35 8.73
N GLY A 34 -11.15 -9.71 9.06
CA GLY A 34 -10.46 -10.92 8.58
C GLY A 34 -10.15 -10.87 7.09
N TRP A 35 -9.81 -9.68 6.56
CA TRP A 35 -9.47 -9.46 5.16
C TRP A 35 -7.95 -9.30 5.01
N GLU A 36 -7.41 -9.70 3.87
CA GLU A 36 -5.99 -9.54 3.56
C GLU A 36 -5.76 -8.24 2.78
N VAL A 37 -4.69 -7.52 3.11
CA VAL A 37 -4.28 -6.30 2.42
C VAL A 37 -2.95 -6.51 1.72
N TYR A 38 -2.88 -6.14 0.45
CA TYR A 38 -1.72 -6.23 -0.41
C TYR A 38 -1.28 -4.82 -0.78
N GLY A 39 -0.08 -4.42 -0.36
CA GLY A 39 0.56 -3.16 -0.73
C GLY A 39 1.35 -3.34 -2.01
N ILE A 40 1.06 -2.54 -3.03
CA ILE A 40 1.75 -2.56 -4.32
C ILE A 40 2.77 -1.43 -4.32
N HIS A 41 4.03 -1.76 -4.60
CA HIS A 41 5.11 -0.80 -4.63
C HIS A 41 5.07 0.08 -5.88
N ASP A 42 5.71 1.24 -5.82
CA ASP A 42 5.95 2.11 -6.98
C ASP A 42 4.68 2.52 -7.74
N GLY A 43 3.57 2.68 -7.02
CA GLY A 43 2.30 3.15 -7.58
C GLY A 43 1.81 2.33 -8.78
N THR A 44 1.46 3.02 -9.87
CA THR A 44 0.91 2.38 -11.07
C THR A 44 1.96 1.56 -11.83
N ASP A 45 3.23 1.96 -11.81
CA ASP A 45 4.31 1.23 -12.50
C ASP A 45 4.46 -0.16 -11.89
N GLY A 46 4.50 -0.26 -10.56
CA GLY A 46 4.61 -1.55 -9.89
C GLY A 46 3.42 -2.48 -10.15
N LEU A 47 2.22 -1.93 -10.40
CA LEU A 47 1.05 -2.71 -10.83
C LEU A 47 1.23 -3.30 -12.25
N THR A 48 1.91 -2.57 -13.13
CA THR A 48 2.17 -3.01 -14.52
C THR A 48 3.39 -3.90 -14.66
N ASN A 49 4.35 -3.81 -13.72
CA ASN A 49 5.56 -4.62 -13.72
C ASN A 49 5.28 -6.12 -13.65
N ARG A 50 6.18 -6.90 -14.25
CA ARG A 50 6.19 -8.36 -14.20
C ARG A 50 7.59 -8.84 -13.80
N PRO A 51 7.75 -9.54 -12.66
CA PRO A 51 6.70 -9.90 -11.69
C PRO A 51 6.10 -8.67 -10.98
N LEU A 52 4.85 -8.80 -10.52
CA LEU A 52 4.17 -7.78 -9.72
C LEU A 52 4.93 -7.57 -8.41
N SER A 53 5.31 -6.33 -8.10
CA SER A 53 5.97 -5.98 -6.84
C SER A 53 4.92 -5.64 -5.79
N TYR A 54 4.69 -6.54 -4.84
CA TYR A 54 3.74 -6.34 -3.75
C TYR A 54 4.20 -7.02 -2.46
N GLU A 55 3.67 -6.55 -1.34
CA GLU A 55 3.81 -7.17 -0.02
C GLU A 55 2.46 -7.32 0.68
N ILE A 56 2.35 -8.25 1.65
CA ILE A 56 1.16 -8.35 2.50
C ILE A 56 1.33 -7.39 3.66
N LEU A 57 0.38 -6.47 3.83
CA LEU A 57 0.39 -5.47 4.88
C LEU A 57 -0.36 -5.98 6.11
N THR A 58 0.29 -5.90 7.27
CA THR A 58 -0.24 -6.26 8.58
C THR A 58 -0.09 -5.09 9.56
N GLU A 59 -0.77 -5.16 10.70
CA GLU A 59 -0.63 -4.14 11.75
C GLU A 59 0.81 -4.04 12.28
N GLU A 60 1.60 -5.12 12.18
CA GLU A 60 3.01 -5.16 12.59
C GLU A 60 3.88 -4.26 11.72
N ASN A 61 3.62 -4.20 10.40
CA ASN A 61 4.36 -3.35 9.46
C ASN A 61 4.38 -1.87 9.90
N PHE A 62 3.32 -1.42 10.58
CA PHE A 62 3.11 -0.03 10.98
C PHE A 62 3.30 0.23 12.48
N SER A 63 3.10 -0.77 13.34
CA SER A 63 3.20 -0.60 14.80
C SER A 63 4.64 -0.70 15.32
N SER A 64 5.47 -1.53 14.70
CA SER A 64 6.89 -1.71 15.06
C SER A 64 7.81 -0.68 14.38
N THR A 65 7.25 0.28 13.64
CA THR A 65 8.00 1.20 12.79
C THR A 65 7.51 2.64 12.94
N PRO A 66 8.37 3.65 12.67
CA PRO A 66 7.93 5.05 12.67
C PRO A 66 7.12 5.43 11.42
N TRP A 67 6.91 4.52 10.47
CA TRP A 67 6.33 4.77 9.15
C TRP A 67 5.02 5.59 9.17
N PRO A 68 4.05 5.34 10.06
CA PRO A 68 2.81 6.13 10.11
C PRO A 68 3.03 7.64 10.33
N ARG A 69 4.19 8.02 10.90
CA ARG A 69 4.54 9.40 11.25
C ARG A 69 5.57 10.01 10.30
N MET A 70 6.17 9.21 9.42
CA MET A 70 7.16 9.70 8.46
C MET A 70 6.47 10.32 7.25
N ALA A 71 7.08 11.36 6.70
CA ALA A 71 6.70 11.90 5.40
C ALA A 71 7.02 10.88 4.30
N GLY A 72 6.26 10.93 3.21
CA GLY A 72 6.36 9.96 2.13
C GLY A 72 5.26 8.89 2.16
N SER A 73 5.36 7.92 1.26
CA SER A 73 4.54 6.72 1.22
C SER A 73 5.38 5.48 1.54
N TYR A 74 4.86 4.61 2.42
CA TYR A 74 5.44 3.30 2.76
C TYR A 74 5.63 2.42 1.52
N LEU A 75 4.74 2.55 0.54
CA LEU A 75 4.78 1.80 -0.71
C LEU A 75 5.62 2.47 -1.81
N GLY A 76 6.12 3.68 -1.55
CA GLY A 76 6.70 4.54 -2.57
C GLY A 76 5.63 5.20 -3.44
N SER A 77 5.85 6.46 -3.81
CA SER A 77 5.02 7.17 -4.77
C SER A 77 5.83 7.52 -6.01
N LEU A 78 5.17 7.47 -7.18
CA LEU A 78 5.73 7.98 -8.42
C LEU A 78 5.01 9.27 -8.81
N ASN A 79 5.81 10.30 -9.11
CA ASN A 79 5.35 11.59 -9.61
C ASN A 79 5.22 11.63 -11.14
N THR A 80 5.79 10.63 -11.80
CA THR A 80 5.68 10.39 -13.24
C THR A 80 4.75 9.19 -13.39
N GLY A 81 3.64 9.32 -14.13
CA GLY A 81 2.79 8.18 -14.44
C GLY A 81 3.55 7.06 -15.17
N VAL A 82 2.84 5.98 -15.52
CA VAL A 82 3.39 4.78 -16.17
C VAL A 82 4.45 5.14 -17.20
N LYS A 83 5.71 4.79 -16.91
CA LYS A 83 6.79 4.94 -17.89
C LYS A 83 6.47 4.02 -19.06
N GLU A 84 6.15 4.62 -20.21
CA GLU A 84 6.00 3.86 -21.44
C GLU A 84 7.34 3.14 -21.74
N SER A 85 7.26 1.83 -21.91
CA SER A 85 8.37 0.94 -22.25
C SER A 85 8.85 1.14 -23.67
#